data_AF-A0A0S7C067-F1
#
_entry.id   AF-A0A0S7C067-F1
#
_cell.length_a   1.000
_cell.length_b   1.000
_cell.length_c   1.000
_cell.angle_alpha   90.00
_cell.angle_beta   90.00
_cell.angle_gamma   90.00
#
_symmetry.space_group_name_H-M   'P 1'
#
loop_
_entity.id
_entity.type
_entity.pdbx_description
1 polymer ?
#
loop_
_entity_poly.entity_id
_entity_poly.type
_entity_poly.pdbx_seq_one_letter_code
_entity_poly.pdbx_strand_id
1 'polypeptide(L)'
;MKIMKKLIILPFILLLLMSCQPEKKKQAELPETFTLSKEALFDKIRGGWAGQTIGCTYGGPTEFKFKGTMIQDYQEMVWYDDYIREIYELDPGLYDDVYLDFSFVQVIERLGVNAPADSFAVAFAREDYKLWHANQAARYNILNGIMPPESGHWMNNPHADDIDFQIEADFAGLMFPGMINNAAELCDRTGHIMNYGDGWYGGVFVAGMYATAFISDDIAFVIEQGLKPIPPQSKFHQVISDVIAWHQQYPDDWKKCWFEVEKKHTSEKGCPEGVFNAFNIDASVNAAYVVIGLLYGEKDFYKTMDIATRCGQDSDCNPATAAGILGVMLGYSRIPAFWKPAIEKVEDVMFPYSDLTLNQVYDLSYKHALEQVEANGGDVGSNDLTIKVQAPEMLRFEESFPGMFPVKELLVRTDHLEESIKFDFSGTGIVVLGNVKSRCIDESRDFVALLDVYIDGEVAEQVKMPFDYITRKYDIFHKYMLPSGEHKLEIKWVNQHPDFRIYFKSYVVYDDKPLESLSKKANL
;
A
#
# COMPACT_ATOMS: atom_id res chain seq x y z
N MET A 1 -80.81 -42.49 -10.46
CA MET A 1 -81.66 -41.64 -11.33
C MET A 1 -81.14 -40.21 -11.24
N LYS A 2 -80.68 -39.64 -12.37
CA LYS A 2 -80.13 -38.28 -12.60
C LYS A 2 -78.79 -37.98 -11.88
N ILE A 3 -77.62 -37.94 -12.52
CA ILE A 3 -77.10 -37.17 -13.69
C ILE A 3 -76.84 -35.68 -13.37
N MET A 4 -75.53 -35.36 -13.43
CA MET A 4 -74.83 -34.09 -13.75
C MET A 4 -74.70 -32.97 -12.72
N LYS A 5 -73.43 -32.68 -12.35
CA LYS A 5 -72.62 -31.53 -12.83
C LYS A 5 -71.14 -31.78 -12.47
N LYS A 6 -70.29 -32.13 -13.45
CA LYS A 6 -69.21 -31.31 -14.06
C LYS A 6 -68.28 -30.66 -13.02
N LEU A 7 -67.09 -31.23 -12.79
CA LEU A 7 -65.80 -30.88 -13.43
C LEU A 7 -65.33 -29.45 -13.08
N ILE A 8 -64.22 -29.36 -12.34
CA ILE A 8 -63.07 -28.42 -12.42
C ILE A 8 -62.40 -28.46 -11.03
N ILE A 9 -61.40 -29.32 -10.85
CA ILE A 9 -60.43 -29.23 -9.76
C ILE A 9 -59.07 -29.57 -10.37
N LEU A 10 -58.08 -28.71 -10.10
CA LEU A 10 -56.69 -28.60 -10.59
C LEU A 10 -56.53 -27.95 -11.99
N PRO A 11 -55.71 -26.88 -12.11
CA PRO A 11 -54.46 -26.69 -11.37
C PRO A 11 -54.40 -25.36 -10.59
N PHE A 12 -54.31 -25.42 -9.26
CA PHE A 12 -53.92 -24.28 -8.42
C PHE A 12 -52.51 -24.46 -7.83
N ILE A 13 -51.68 -25.32 -8.45
CA ILE A 13 -50.32 -25.67 -7.99
C ILE A 13 -49.26 -25.26 -9.05
N LEU A 14 -49.59 -24.34 -9.97
CA LEU A 14 -48.62 -23.81 -10.95
C LEU A 14 -48.44 -22.29 -10.91
N LEU A 15 -48.97 -21.60 -9.88
CA LEU A 15 -48.92 -20.14 -9.74
C LEU A 15 -48.14 -19.66 -8.50
N LEU A 16 -47.49 -20.56 -7.77
CA LEU A 16 -46.67 -20.25 -6.58
C LEU A 16 -45.17 -20.48 -6.78
N LEU A 17 -44.71 -20.75 -8.01
CA LEU A 17 -43.29 -20.97 -8.33
C LEU A 17 -42.66 -19.88 -9.21
N MET A 18 -43.31 -18.72 -9.39
CA MET A 18 -42.80 -17.61 -10.21
C MET A 18 -42.59 -16.30 -9.44
N SER A 19 -42.30 -16.34 -8.13
CA SER A 19 -42.03 -15.10 -7.38
C SER A 19 -40.87 -15.16 -6.38
N CYS A 20 -39.85 -15.96 -6.66
CA CYS A 20 -38.56 -15.84 -6.01
C CYS A 20 -37.45 -15.85 -7.06
N GLN A 21 -37.45 -14.85 -7.94
CA GLN A 21 -36.18 -14.36 -8.45
C GLN A 21 -35.67 -13.37 -7.40
N PRO A 22 -34.42 -13.48 -6.91
CA PRO A 22 -33.83 -12.39 -6.16
C PRO A 22 -33.92 -11.16 -7.06
N GLU A 23 -34.47 -10.05 -6.55
CA GLU A 23 -34.32 -8.77 -7.22
C GLU A 23 -32.82 -8.61 -7.49
N LYS A 24 -32.43 -8.60 -8.77
CA LYS A 24 -31.13 -8.09 -9.15
C LYS A 24 -31.12 -6.67 -8.63
N LYS A 25 -30.50 -6.41 -7.47
CA LYS A 25 -30.14 -5.06 -7.05
C LYS A 25 -29.50 -4.44 -8.28
N LYS A 26 -30.13 -3.41 -8.85
CA LYS A 26 -29.50 -2.59 -9.87
C LYS A 26 -28.19 -2.14 -9.25
N GLN A 27 -27.07 -2.56 -9.82
CA GLN A 27 -25.76 -2.06 -9.42
C GLN A 27 -25.87 -0.54 -9.44
N ALA A 28 -25.59 0.12 -8.32
CA ALA A 28 -25.66 1.57 -8.27
C ALA A 28 -24.76 2.11 -9.39
N GLU A 29 -25.30 2.96 -10.25
CA GLU A 29 -24.50 3.62 -11.30
C GLU A 29 -23.93 4.91 -10.70
N LEU A 30 -22.71 5.28 -11.09
CA LEU A 30 -22.15 6.58 -10.73
C LEU A 30 -23.08 7.68 -11.27
N PRO A 31 -23.48 8.66 -10.45
CA PRO A 31 -24.22 9.80 -10.97
C PRO A 31 -23.31 10.64 -11.87
N GLU A 32 -23.85 11.37 -12.85
CA GLU A 32 -23.05 12.28 -13.68
C GLU A 32 -22.48 13.45 -12.86
N THR A 33 -23.24 13.91 -11.87
CA THR A 33 -22.86 14.96 -10.94
C THR A 33 -23.28 14.62 -9.52
N PHE A 34 -22.59 15.19 -8.54
CA PHE A 34 -22.91 15.03 -7.12
C PHE A 34 -22.79 16.35 -6.38
N THR A 35 -23.86 16.76 -5.70
CA THR A 35 -23.90 18.04 -4.96
C THR A 35 -23.85 17.77 -3.46
N LEU A 36 -22.99 18.52 -2.77
CA LEU A 36 -22.86 18.49 -1.31
C LEU A 36 -22.59 19.90 -0.76
N SER A 37 -22.86 20.12 0.52
CA SER A 37 -22.46 21.37 1.17
C SER A 37 -20.95 21.42 1.37
N LYS A 38 -20.40 22.63 1.43
CA LYS A 38 -19.00 22.88 1.79
C LYS A 38 -18.66 22.34 3.18
N GLU A 39 -19.59 22.48 4.12
CA GLU A 39 -19.47 21.91 5.47
C GLU A 39 -19.36 20.38 5.42
N ALA A 40 -20.18 19.71 4.61
CA ALA A 40 -20.12 18.26 4.45
C ALA A 40 -18.81 17.83 3.77
N LEU A 41 -18.31 18.56 2.77
CA LEU A 41 -17.01 18.28 2.17
C LEU A 41 -15.89 18.37 3.21
N PHE A 42 -15.86 19.45 3.98
CA PHE A 42 -14.85 19.66 5.02
C PHE A 42 -14.92 18.59 6.11
N ASP A 43 -16.13 18.26 6.60
CA ASP A 43 -16.33 17.21 7.60
C ASP A 43 -15.83 15.84 7.10
N LYS A 44 -16.05 15.51 5.82
CA LYS A 44 -15.54 14.29 5.19
C LYS A 44 -14.02 14.28 5.07
N ILE A 45 -13.41 15.38 4.64
CA ILE A 45 -11.94 15.52 4.55
C ILE A 45 -11.30 15.35 5.93
N ARG A 46 -11.82 16.04 6.95
CA ARG A 46 -11.38 15.86 8.35
C ARG A 46 -11.52 14.41 8.80
N GLY A 47 -12.63 13.77 8.43
CA GLY A 47 -12.90 12.39 8.78
C GLY A 47 -11.86 11.44 8.20
N GLY A 48 -11.44 11.67 6.96
CA GLY A 48 -10.40 10.87 6.29
C GLY A 48 -9.07 10.89 7.03
N TRP A 49 -8.48 12.07 7.19
CA TRP A 49 -7.21 12.24 7.88
C TRP A 49 -7.25 11.77 9.35
N ALA A 50 -8.32 12.11 10.08
CA ALA A 50 -8.50 11.67 11.46
C ALA A 50 -8.63 10.16 11.56
N GLY A 51 -9.39 9.53 10.64
CA GLY A 51 -9.54 8.08 10.55
C GLY A 51 -8.21 7.39 10.30
N GLN A 52 -7.43 7.88 9.34
CA GLN A 52 -6.09 7.38 9.02
C GLN A 52 -5.17 7.45 10.23
N THR A 53 -5.10 8.61 10.90
CA THR A 53 -4.27 8.79 12.11
C THR A 53 -4.70 7.86 13.25
N ILE A 54 -6.01 7.74 13.50
CA ILE A 54 -6.54 6.82 14.53
C ILE A 54 -6.18 5.37 14.22
N GLY A 55 -6.37 4.93 12.96
CA GLY A 55 -6.10 3.56 12.54
C GLY A 55 -4.62 3.19 12.63
N CYS A 56 -3.73 4.06 12.18
CA CYS A 56 -2.27 3.90 12.27
C CYS A 56 -1.84 3.72 13.74
N THR A 57 -2.25 4.63 14.64
CA THR A 57 -1.93 4.49 16.08
C THR A 57 -2.51 3.22 16.70
N TYR A 58 -3.74 2.84 16.33
CA TYR A 58 -4.41 1.67 16.88
C TYR A 58 -3.69 0.36 16.50
N GLY A 59 -3.20 0.27 15.26
CA GLY A 59 -2.54 -0.91 14.73
C GLY A 59 -1.05 -1.04 15.03
N GLY A 60 -0.36 0.06 15.32
CA GLY A 60 1.08 0.11 15.58
C GLY A 60 1.60 -0.91 16.62
N PRO A 61 0.93 -1.14 17.76
CA PRO A 61 1.37 -2.13 18.74
C PRO A 61 1.54 -3.55 18.22
N THR A 62 0.92 -3.92 17.11
CA THR A 62 0.94 -5.29 16.58
C THR A 62 1.70 -5.42 15.26
N GLU A 63 2.24 -4.32 14.73
CA GLU A 63 2.97 -4.26 13.47
C GLU A 63 4.08 -5.33 13.42
N PHE A 64 4.04 -6.17 12.38
CA PHE A 64 4.92 -7.31 12.14
C PHE A 64 5.07 -8.35 13.27
N LYS A 65 4.21 -8.33 14.30
CA LYS A 65 4.21 -9.34 15.37
C LYS A 65 3.50 -10.63 14.97
N PHE A 66 2.60 -10.57 13.99
CA PHE A 66 1.79 -11.69 13.51
C PHE A 66 1.98 -11.88 12.00
N LYS A 67 3.18 -12.29 11.58
CA LYS A 67 3.50 -12.52 10.17
C LYS A 67 3.02 -13.91 9.72
N GLY A 68 2.32 -13.95 8.59
CA GLY A 68 1.71 -15.16 8.03
C GLY A 68 0.58 -15.74 8.91
N THR A 69 0.02 -14.95 9.83
CA THR A 69 -1.08 -15.37 10.70
C THR A 69 -1.92 -14.18 11.17
N MET A 70 -3.21 -14.41 11.41
CA MET A 70 -4.09 -13.41 12.03
C MET A 70 -3.81 -13.20 13.53
N ILE A 71 -4.13 -12.01 14.03
CA ILE A 71 -4.12 -11.65 15.44
C ILE A 71 -5.35 -12.25 16.12
N GLN A 72 -5.14 -13.03 17.17
CA GLN A 72 -6.21 -13.79 17.83
C GLN A 72 -7.08 -12.93 18.74
N ASP A 73 -8.34 -13.32 18.93
CA ASP A 73 -9.36 -12.58 19.71
C ASP A 73 -8.95 -12.31 21.17
N TYR A 74 -8.05 -13.14 21.74
CA TYR A 74 -7.53 -12.93 23.10
C TYR A 74 -6.53 -11.77 23.20
N GLN A 75 -5.99 -11.30 22.07
CA GLN A 75 -5.04 -10.20 22.05
C GLN A 75 -5.80 -8.90 22.36
N GLU A 76 -5.48 -8.33 23.51
CA GLU A 76 -5.94 -7.01 23.91
C GLU A 76 -5.23 -5.95 23.07
N MET A 77 -6.02 -5.00 22.55
CA MET A 77 -5.54 -3.86 21.77
C MET A 77 -5.48 -2.64 22.66
N VAL A 78 -4.46 -1.81 22.49
CA VAL A 78 -4.18 -0.66 23.36
C VAL A 78 -4.90 0.57 22.81
N TRP A 79 -5.65 1.27 23.67
CA TRP A 79 -6.18 2.60 23.36
C TRP A 79 -6.49 3.41 24.62
N TYR A 80 -6.17 4.70 24.60
CA TYR A 80 -6.49 5.67 25.65
C TYR A 80 -6.37 7.10 25.13
N ASP A 81 -6.93 8.05 25.87
CA ASP A 81 -7.12 9.44 25.41
C ASP A 81 -5.83 10.21 25.11
N ASP A 82 -4.65 9.79 25.57
CA ASP A 82 -3.37 10.48 25.31
C ASP A 82 -2.51 9.73 24.27
N TYR A 83 -3.03 8.62 23.72
CA TYR A 83 -2.19 7.64 23.05
C TYR A 83 -1.52 8.18 21.77
N ILE A 84 -2.28 8.84 20.90
CA ILE A 84 -1.74 9.44 19.66
C ILE A 84 -0.61 10.42 19.97
N ARG A 85 -0.81 11.32 20.95
CA ARG A 85 0.19 12.31 21.37
C ARG A 85 1.45 11.63 21.92
N GLU A 86 1.31 10.59 22.72
CA GLU A 86 2.46 9.86 23.24
C GLU A 86 3.25 9.17 22.12
N ILE A 87 2.58 8.60 21.12
CA ILE A 87 3.26 8.01 19.96
C ILE A 87 3.97 9.09 19.12
N TYR A 88 3.39 10.29 18.93
CA TYR A 88 4.10 11.39 18.25
C TYR A 88 5.48 11.67 18.87
N GLU A 89 5.60 11.51 20.20
CA GLU A 89 6.84 11.77 20.93
C GLU A 89 7.76 10.53 21.00
N LEU A 90 7.18 9.34 21.24
CA LEU A 90 7.92 8.12 21.54
C LEU A 90 8.36 7.38 20.27
N ASP A 91 7.51 7.38 19.25
CA ASP A 91 7.77 6.72 17.97
C ASP A 91 7.16 7.50 16.81
N PRO A 92 7.69 8.69 16.50
CA PRO A 92 7.22 9.50 15.37
C PRO A 92 7.34 8.78 14.03
N GLY A 93 8.16 7.72 13.95
CA GLY A 93 8.37 6.93 12.75
C GLY A 93 7.17 6.06 12.38
N LEU A 94 6.27 5.75 13.33
CA LEU A 94 5.05 4.97 13.08
C LEU A 94 4.12 5.63 12.05
N TYR A 95 4.17 6.95 11.92
CA TYR A 95 3.22 7.68 11.06
C TYR A 95 3.72 7.84 9.62
N ASP A 96 4.53 6.92 9.12
CA ASP A 96 5.00 6.98 7.74
C ASP A 96 3.88 6.86 6.71
N ASP A 97 2.78 6.19 7.09
CA ASP A 97 1.51 6.23 6.38
C ASP A 97 0.93 7.66 6.20
N VAL A 98 1.36 8.64 7.00
CA VAL A 98 0.68 9.94 7.07
C VAL A 98 1.61 11.12 6.78
N TYR A 99 2.85 11.12 7.28
CA TYR A 99 3.75 12.26 7.06
C TYR A 99 4.25 12.36 5.60
N LEU A 100 4.23 11.26 4.85
CA LEU A 100 4.54 11.26 3.42
C LEU A 100 3.44 11.95 2.59
N ASP A 101 2.18 11.66 2.92
CA ASP A 101 1.03 12.38 2.38
C ASP A 101 1.15 13.89 2.60
N PHE A 102 1.57 14.32 3.80
CA PHE A 102 1.80 15.74 4.11
C PHE A 102 2.87 16.36 3.22
N SER A 103 3.96 15.63 2.95
CA SER A 103 5.03 16.09 2.05
C SER A 103 4.48 16.35 0.64
N PHE A 104 3.62 15.46 0.13
CA PHE A 104 2.99 15.64 -1.18
C PHE A 104 1.96 16.78 -1.19
N VAL A 105 1.17 16.95 -0.13
CA VAL A 105 0.26 18.09 0.03
C VAL A 105 1.03 19.41 0.00
N GLN A 106 2.18 19.49 0.66
CA GLN A 106 3.02 20.70 0.67
C GLN A 106 3.62 21.01 -0.72
N VAL A 107 3.98 19.98 -1.49
CA VAL A 107 4.43 20.17 -2.89
C VAL A 107 3.29 20.73 -3.74
N ILE A 108 2.07 20.20 -3.59
CA ILE A 108 0.88 20.70 -4.30
C ILE A 108 0.56 22.13 -3.89
N GLU A 109 0.63 22.48 -2.61
CA GLU A 109 0.39 23.86 -2.17
C GLU A 109 1.41 24.83 -2.77
N ARG A 110 2.68 24.43 -2.88
CA ARG A 110 3.75 25.28 -3.41
C ARG A 110 3.74 25.41 -4.93
N LEU A 111 3.43 24.33 -5.65
CA LEU A 111 3.65 24.22 -7.10
C LEU A 111 2.36 23.99 -7.90
N GLY A 112 1.24 23.76 -7.22
CA GLY A 112 -0.05 23.37 -7.80
C GLY A 112 -0.16 21.86 -8.03
N VAL A 113 -1.40 21.40 -8.25
CA VAL A 113 -1.73 19.97 -8.47
C VAL A 113 -1.02 19.35 -9.67
N ASN A 114 -0.60 20.17 -10.63
CA ASN A 114 0.13 19.78 -11.84
C ASN A 114 1.65 19.77 -11.65
N ALA A 115 2.13 19.78 -10.40
CA ALA A 115 3.56 19.67 -10.10
C ALA A 115 4.18 18.45 -10.81
N PRO A 116 5.36 18.59 -11.42
CA PRO A 116 6.03 17.48 -12.08
C PRO A 116 6.53 16.44 -11.07
N ALA A 117 6.64 15.18 -11.49
CA ALA A 117 7.07 14.05 -10.64
C ALA A 117 8.45 14.29 -9.99
N ASP A 118 9.36 15.00 -10.66
CA ASP A 118 10.68 15.35 -10.13
C ASP A 118 10.61 16.24 -8.88
N SER A 119 9.59 17.10 -8.77
CA SER A 119 9.41 18.00 -7.64
C SER A 119 8.93 17.25 -6.40
N PHE A 120 8.06 16.27 -6.58
CA PHE A 120 7.66 15.35 -5.51
C PHE A 120 8.84 14.48 -5.09
N ALA A 121 9.56 13.89 -6.04
CA ALA A 121 10.74 13.05 -5.78
C ALA A 121 11.85 13.78 -5.01
N VAL A 122 12.16 15.02 -5.38
CA VAL A 122 13.20 15.80 -4.71
C VAL A 122 12.78 16.20 -3.29
N ALA A 123 11.50 16.49 -3.06
CA ALA A 123 10.99 16.72 -1.70
C ALA A 123 11.14 15.44 -0.87
N PHE A 124 10.51 14.35 -1.31
CA PHE A 124 10.57 13.01 -0.72
C PHE A 124 11.98 12.54 -0.36
N ALA A 125 12.93 12.66 -1.30
CA ALA A 125 14.27 12.11 -1.13
C ALA A 125 15.17 12.94 -0.19
N ARG A 126 14.79 14.17 0.14
CA ARG A 126 15.61 15.10 0.96
C ARG A 126 15.11 15.31 2.38
N GLU A 127 13.93 14.80 2.70
CA GLU A 127 13.43 14.79 4.07
C GLU A 127 14.25 13.86 4.97
N ASP A 128 14.26 14.16 6.26
CA ASP A 128 15.08 13.46 7.27
C ASP A 128 14.33 12.34 8.01
N TYR A 129 13.06 12.09 7.65
CA TYR A 129 12.30 10.96 8.19
C TYR A 129 12.83 9.62 7.70
N LYS A 130 12.53 8.59 8.49
CA LYS A 130 12.90 7.20 8.18
C LYS A 130 12.06 6.71 7.01
N LEU A 131 12.64 5.84 6.19
CA LEU A 131 11.95 5.13 5.12
C LEU A 131 12.39 3.68 5.12
N TRP A 132 11.53 2.84 4.56
CA TRP A 132 11.70 1.40 4.45
C TRP A 132 11.52 0.95 3.00
N HIS A 133 11.84 -0.30 2.70
CA HIS A 133 11.50 -0.99 1.45
C HIS A 133 11.55 -0.14 0.17
N ALA A 134 10.44 -0.03 -0.56
CA ALA A 134 10.40 0.62 -1.87
C ALA A 134 10.77 2.10 -1.74
N ASN A 135 10.34 2.75 -0.67
CA ASN A 135 10.64 4.13 -0.36
C ASN A 135 12.13 4.39 -0.14
N GLN A 136 12.80 3.56 0.66
CA GLN A 136 14.22 3.73 0.92
C GLN A 136 15.06 3.44 -0.33
N ALA A 137 14.66 2.45 -1.13
CA ALA A 137 15.29 2.17 -2.42
C ALA A 137 15.12 3.37 -3.38
N ALA A 138 13.92 3.96 -3.44
CA ALA A 138 13.62 5.15 -4.23
C ALA A 138 14.43 6.36 -3.80
N ARG A 139 14.51 6.65 -2.50
CA ARG A 139 15.33 7.74 -1.95
C ARG A 139 16.78 7.58 -2.38
N TYR A 140 17.35 6.37 -2.22
CA TYR A 140 18.70 6.10 -2.67
C TYR A 140 18.87 6.33 -4.18
N ASN A 141 17.93 5.82 -5.00
CA ASN A 141 17.94 5.97 -6.45
C ASN A 141 17.94 7.44 -6.86
N ILE A 142 17.06 8.26 -6.29
CA ILE A 142 16.92 9.70 -6.55
C ILE A 142 18.18 10.46 -6.15
N LEU A 143 18.73 10.21 -4.95
CA LEU A 143 19.96 10.84 -4.48
C LEU A 143 21.19 10.45 -5.33
N ASN A 144 21.09 9.36 -6.10
CA ASN A 144 22.13 8.90 -7.02
C ASN A 144 21.80 9.12 -8.50
N GLY A 145 20.78 9.95 -8.81
CA GLY A 145 20.51 10.46 -10.15
C GLY A 145 19.53 9.65 -10.99
N ILE A 146 18.86 8.65 -10.41
CA ILE A 146 17.76 7.91 -11.05
C ILE A 146 16.46 8.54 -10.58
N MET A 147 15.81 9.32 -11.45
CA MET A 147 14.54 10.02 -11.17
C MET A 147 13.33 9.15 -11.56
N PRO A 148 12.11 9.46 -11.07
CA PRO A 148 10.89 8.78 -11.49
C PRO A 148 10.67 8.92 -13.02
N PRO A 149 10.03 7.93 -13.67
CA PRO A 149 9.49 6.71 -13.07
C PRO A 149 10.54 5.62 -12.82
N GLU A 150 11.78 5.81 -13.26
CA GLU A 150 12.84 4.79 -13.17
C GLU A 150 13.26 4.51 -11.72
N SER A 151 13.07 5.45 -10.79
CA SER A 151 13.40 5.27 -9.37
C SER A 151 12.56 4.19 -8.69
N GLY A 152 11.29 4.06 -9.06
CA GLY A 152 10.36 3.04 -8.56
C GLY A 152 10.25 1.80 -9.44
N HIS A 153 10.74 1.87 -10.68
CA HIS A 153 10.67 0.74 -11.62
C HIS A 153 11.43 -0.49 -11.09
N TRP A 154 10.83 -1.68 -11.23
CA TRP A 154 11.32 -2.95 -10.64
C TRP A 154 12.76 -3.35 -11.02
N MET A 155 13.27 -2.87 -12.15
CA MET A 155 14.67 -3.06 -12.55
C MET A 155 15.66 -2.31 -11.65
N ASN A 156 15.24 -1.20 -11.04
CA ASN A 156 16.05 -0.37 -10.16
C ASN A 156 15.61 -0.48 -8.69
N ASN A 157 14.41 -1.03 -8.44
CA ASN A 157 13.86 -1.23 -7.11
C ASN A 157 13.38 -2.69 -6.89
N PRO A 158 14.11 -3.52 -6.12
CA PRO A 158 13.68 -4.87 -5.75
C PRO A 158 12.37 -4.94 -4.95
N HIS A 159 11.89 -3.81 -4.44
CA HIS A 159 10.72 -3.68 -3.59
C HIS A 159 9.52 -3.07 -4.33
N ALA A 160 9.53 -3.03 -5.66
CA ALA A 160 8.56 -2.26 -6.44
C ALA A 160 7.08 -2.64 -6.25
N ASP A 161 6.76 -3.87 -5.82
CA ASP A 161 5.40 -4.32 -5.53
C ASP A 161 5.00 -4.19 -4.04
N ASP A 162 5.91 -3.70 -3.19
CA ASP A 162 5.65 -3.51 -1.76
C ASP A 162 4.60 -2.39 -1.54
N ILE A 163 3.97 -2.37 -0.36
CA ILE A 163 2.83 -1.51 0.01
C ILE A 163 3.15 -0.01 0.08
N ASP A 164 4.42 0.41 0.02
CA ASP A 164 4.87 1.78 0.29
C ASP A 164 3.98 2.89 -0.31
N PHE A 165 3.68 2.89 -1.61
CA PHE A 165 2.81 3.93 -2.17
C PHE A 165 1.32 3.76 -1.81
N GLN A 166 0.87 2.55 -1.48
CA GLN A 166 -0.52 2.32 -1.08
C GLN A 166 -0.87 3.05 0.22
N ILE A 167 0.06 3.12 1.16
CA ILE A 167 -0.14 3.81 2.45
C ILE A 167 0.01 5.33 2.32
N GLU A 168 0.47 5.82 1.16
CA GLU A 168 0.74 7.23 0.84
C GLU A 168 -0.11 7.77 -0.31
N ALA A 169 -1.30 7.19 -0.51
CA ALA A 169 -2.19 7.56 -1.61
C ALA A 169 -3.50 8.22 -1.14
N ASP A 170 -3.73 8.25 0.17
CA ASP A 170 -4.94 8.77 0.80
C ASP A 170 -5.15 10.25 0.45
N PHE A 171 -4.06 11.04 0.44
CA PHE A 171 -4.08 12.46 0.08
C PHE A 171 -4.68 12.72 -1.31
N ALA A 172 -4.37 11.86 -2.29
CA ALA A 172 -4.86 12.03 -3.66
C ALA A 172 -6.37 11.87 -3.70
N GLY A 173 -6.92 10.85 -3.02
CA GLY A 173 -8.37 10.68 -2.94
C GLY A 173 -9.07 11.81 -2.16
N LEU A 174 -8.44 12.34 -1.11
CA LEU A 174 -8.96 13.45 -0.30
C LEU A 174 -9.05 14.77 -1.07
N MET A 175 -8.18 14.98 -2.08
CA MET A 175 -8.19 16.17 -2.93
C MET A 175 -9.06 16.04 -4.19
N PHE A 176 -9.51 14.83 -4.54
CA PHE A 176 -10.26 14.56 -5.77
C PHE A 176 -11.63 13.89 -5.49
N PRO A 177 -12.54 14.54 -4.74
CA PRO A 177 -13.82 13.95 -4.39
C PRO A 177 -14.63 13.62 -5.64
N GLY A 178 -15.02 12.36 -5.82
CA GLY A 178 -15.76 11.86 -6.99
C GLY A 178 -14.98 11.88 -8.33
N MET A 179 -13.68 12.20 -8.32
CA MET A 179 -12.85 12.40 -9.52
C MET A 179 -11.70 11.38 -9.60
N ILE A 180 -12.07 10.09 -9.72
CA ILE A 180 -11.13 8.96 -9.66
C ILE A 180 -10.01 9.04 -10.70
N ASN A 181 -10.29 9.54 -11.91
CA ASN A 181 -9.28 9.56 -12.97
C ASN A 181 -8.21 10.62 -12.69
N ASN A 182 -8.57 11.78 -12.13
CA ASN A 182 -7.57 12.76 -11.70
C ASN A 182 -6.79 12.29 -10.47
N ALA A 183 -7.42 11.58 -9.54
CA ALA A 183 -6.71 10.95 -8.43
C ALA A 183 -5.65 9.97 -8.95
N ALA A 184 -6.02 9.12 -9.91
CA ALA A 184 -5.11 8.18 -10.57
C ALA A 184 -3.97 8.89 -11.34
N GLU A 185 -4.24 10.03 -11.99
CA GLU A 185 -3.21 10.84 -12.67
C GLU A 185 -2.20 11.47 -11.69
N LEU A 186 -2.65 11.90 -10.50
CA LEU A 186 -1.74 12.34 -9.45
C LEU A 186 -0.91 11.16 -8.91
N CYS A 187 -1.57 10.03 -8.63
CA CYS A 187 -0.92 8.79 -8.22
C CYS A 187 0.10 8.27 -9.24
N ASP A 188 -0.11 8.50 -10.54
CA ASP A 188 0.88 8.15 -11.57
C ASP A 188 2.21 8.90 -11.38
N ARG A 189 2.16 10.16 -10.97
CA ARG A 189 3.36 10.98 -10.77
C ARG A 189 4.05 10.71 -9.43
N THR A 190 3.27 10.48 -8.37
CA THR A 190 3.81 10.26 -7.02
C THR A 190 4.16 8.79 -6.78
N GLY A 191 3.33 7.85 -7.21
CA GLY A 191 3.55 6.43 -6.94
C GLY A 191 4.73 5.82 -7.69
N HIS A 192 5.03 6.29 -8.90
CA HIS A 192 6.23 5.85 -9.63
C HIS A 192 7.53 6.41 -9.07
N ILE A 193 7.48 7.21 -8.00
CA ILE A 193 8.68 7.55 -7.23
C ILE A 193 9.29 6.29 -6.64
N MET A 194 8.46 5.44 -6.04
CA MET A 194 8.88 4.29 -5.25
C MET A 194 8.40 2.93 -5.77
N ASN A 195 7.22 2.88 -6.40
CA ASN A 195 6.58 1.62 -6.78
C ASN A 195 6.37 1.51 -8.29
N TYR A 196 6.06 0.28 -8.72
CA TYR A 196 5.68 -0.08 -10.08
C TYR A 196 4.73 -1.29 -10.01
N GLY A 197 3.94 -1.55 -11.04
CA GLY A 197 3.08 -2.75 -11.06
C GLY A 197 2.08 -2.78 -9.90
N ASP A 198 2.06 -3.86 -9.11
CA ASP A 198 1.06 -4.05 -8.06
C ASP A 198 1.21 -3.02 -6.92
N GLY A 199 2.45 -2.57 -6.64
CA GLY A 199 2.71 -1.54 -5.63
C GLY A 199 2.10 -0.19 -6.00
N TRP A 200 2.16 0.18 -7.28
CA TRP A 200 1.51 1.39 -7.79
C TRP A 200 -0.02 1.24 -7.85
N TYR A 201 -0.50 0.06 -8.28
CA TYR A 201 -1.93 -0.23 -8.31
C TYR A 201 -2.59 -0.16 -6.93
N GLY A 202 -1.86 -0.54 -5.86
CA GLY A 202 -2.30 -0.36 -4.48
C GLY A 202 -2.69 1.08 -4.16
N GLY A 203 -1.81 2.04 -4.44
CA GLY A 203 -2.11 3.46 -4.21
C GLY A 203 -3.24 4.00 -5.08
N VAL A 204 -3.29 3.65 -6.36
CA VAL A 204 -4.42 4.04 -7.22
C VAL A 204 -5.75 3.51 -6.68
N PHE A 205 -5.77 2.24 -6.25
CA PHE A 205 -6.96 1.60 -5.69
C PHE A 205 -7.44 2.33 -4.43
N VAL A 206 -6.53 2.65 -3.51
CA VAL A 206 -6.83 3.41 -2.29
C VAL A 206 -7.35 4.81 -2.61
N ALA A 207 -6.64 5.58 -3.44
CA ALA A 207 -7.07 6.92 -3.85
C ALA A 207 -8.45 6.90 -4.52
N GLY A 208 -8.72 5.89 -5.35
CA GLY A 208 -10.03 5.68 -5.98
C GLY A 208 -11.15 5.39 -4.97
N MET A 209 -10.87 4.58 -3.94
CA MET A 209 -11.83 4.33 -2.86
C MET A 209 -12.14 5.61 -2.07
N TYR A 210 -11.11 6.37 -1.68
CA TYR A 210 -11.28 7.67 -1.02
C TYR A 210 -12.11 8.64 -1.85
N ALA A 211 -11.77 8.81 -3.13
CA ALA A 211 -12.52 9.67 -4.06
C ALA A 211 -14.01 9.24 -4.15
N THR A 212 -14.28 7.94 -4.19
CA THR A 212 -15.66 7.41 -4.28
C THR A 212 -16.43 7.56 -2.96
N ALA A 213 -15.76 7.46 -1.82
CA ALA A 213 -16.36 7.59 -0.48
C ALA A 213 -17.00 8.97 -0.21
N PHE A 214 -16.63 10.00 -0.97
CA PHE A 214 -17.30 11.30 -0.91
C PHE A 214 -18.74 11.26 -1.45
N ILE A 215 -19.02 10.38 -2.41
CA ILE A 215 -20.28 10.36 -3.17
C ILE A 215 -21.15 9.12 -2.93
N SER A 216 -20.64 8.13 -2.20
CA SER A 216 -21.38 6.91 -1.86
C SER A 216 -21.11 6.47 -0.43
N ASP A 217 -22.14 5.92 0.20
CA ASP A 217 -22.04 5.23 1.47
C ASP A 217 -22.10 3.69 1.32
N ASP A 218 -22.15 3.15 0.11
CA ASP A 218 -22.11 1.70 -0.14
C ASP A 218 -20.65 1.21 -0.25
N ILE A 219 -20.18 0.47 0.75
CA ILE A 219 -18.81 -0.06 0.83
C ILE A 219 -18.47 -0.94 -0.37
N ALA A 220 -19.38 -1.84 -0.75
CA ALA A 220 -19.14 -2.74 -1.87
C ALA A 220 -19.00 -1.94 -3.17
N PHE A 221 -19.85 -0.92 -3.34
CA PHE A 221 -19.75 -0.02 -4.49
C PHE A 221 -18.44 0.78 -4.51
N VAL A 222 -17.97 1.29 -3.36
CA VAL A 222 -16.69 2.02 -3.25
C VAL A 222 -15.51 1.14 -3.66
N ILE A 223 -15.45 -0.09 -3.14
CA ILE A 223 -14.42 -1.08 -3.52
C ILE A 223 -14.50 -1.39 -5.02
N GLU A 224 -15.71 -1.64 -5.54
CA GLU A 224 -15.91 -1.93 -6.97
C GLU A 224 -15.48 -0.76 -7.87
N GLN A 225 -15.74 0.50 -7.49
CA GLN A 225 -15.28 1.65 -8.29
C GLN A 225 -13.77 1.82 -8.21
N GLY A 226 -13.17 1.67 -7.03
CA GLY A 226 -11.72 1.76 -6.85
C GLY A 226 -10.96 0.71 -7.64
N LEU A 227 -11.55 -0.47 -7.85
CA LEU A 227 -10.93 -1.59 -8.58
C LEU A 227 -10.97 -1.42 -10.11
N LYS A 228 -11.95 -0.67 -10.65
CA LYS A 228 -12.18 -0.54 -12.10
C LYS A 228 -11.01 0.05 -12.91
N PRO A 229 -10.22 1.02 -12.40
CA PRO A 229 -9.01 1.47 -13.07
C PRO A 229 -7.95 0.38 -13.23
N ILE A 230 -7.92 -0.61 -12.33
CA ILE A 230 -6.85 -1.61 -12.27
C ILE A 230 -7.09 -2.69 -13.34
N PRO A 231 -6.11 -2.96 -14.23
CA PRO A 231 -6.30 -3.93 -15.32
C PRO A 231 -6.63 -5.34 -14.82
N PRO A 232 -7.65 -6.02 -15.39
CA PRO A 232 -8.10 -7.33 -14.90
C PRO A 232 -7.05 -8.45 -14.88
N GLN A 233 -6.06 -8.38 -15.76
CA GLN A 233 -4.97 -9.37 -15.80
C GLN A 233 -3.89 -9.16 -14.73
N SER A 234 -3.85 -8.02 -14.02
CA SER A 234 -2.91 -7.81 -12.91
C SER A 234 -3.19 -8.78 -11.76
N LYS A 235 -2.16 -9.12 -10.99
CA LYS A 235 -2.33 -9.90 -9.76
C LYS A 235 -3.14 -9.08 -8.77
N PHE A 236 -2.87 -7.79 -8.60
CA PHE A 236 -3.65 -6.91 -7.73
C PHE A 236 -5.17 -7.02 -7.98
N HIS A 237 -5.61 -6.89 -9.24
CA HIS A 237 -7.04 -6.98 -9.55
C HIS A 237 -7.65 -8.34 -9.20
N GLN A 238 -6.90 -9.43 -9.45
CA GLN A 238 -7.35 -10.78 -9.17
C GLN A 238 -7.48 -11.03 -7.66
N VAL A 239 -6.54 -10.54 -6.85
CA VAL A 239 -6.58 -10.66 -5.39
C VAL A 239 -7.85 -10.01 -4.84
N ILE A 240 -8.11 -8.75 -5.18
CA ILE A 240 -9.28 -8.03 -4.67
C ILE A 240 -10.59 -8.65 -5.19
N SER A 241 -10.61 -9.09 -6.46
CA SER A 241 -11.77 -9.81 -7.02
C SER A 241 -12.09 -11.10 -6.26
N ASP A 242 -11.05 -11.86 -5.86
CA ASP A 242 -11.24 -13.06 -5.05
C ASP A 242 -11.75 -12.74 -3.64
N VAL A 243 -11.26 -11.67 -3.00
CA VAL A 243 -11.76 -11.23 -1.69
C VAL A 243 -13.25 -10.89 -1.75
N ILE A 244 -13.67 -10.14 -2.78
CA ILE A 244 -15.09 -9.83 -3.00
C ILE A 244 -15.91 -11.11 -3.19
N ALA A 245 -15.41 -12.07 -3.98
CA ALA A 245 -16.08 -13.34 -4.20
C ALA A 245 -16.16 -14.21 -2.92
N TRP A 246 -15.09 -14.25 -2.13
CA TRP A 246 -15.07 -14.98 -0.86
C TRP A 246 -15.94 -14.33 0.20
N HIS A 247 -16.06 -13.00 0.23
CA HIS A 247 -17.06 -12.32 1.05
C HIS A 247 -18.49 -12.72 0.67
N GLN A 248 -18.80 -12.83 -0.62
CA GLN A 248 -20.13 -13.34 -1.05
C GLN A 248 -20.35 -14.81 -0.65
N GLN A 249 -19.28 -15.62 -0.61
CA GLN A 249 -19.35 -17.03 -0.25
C GLN A 249 -19.42 -17.26 1.27
N TYR A 250 -18.77 -16.38 2.04
CA TYR A 250 -18.58 -16.49 3.50
C TYR A 250 -18.98 -15.20 4.21
N PRO A 251 -20.21 -14.69 4.04
CA PRO A 251 -20.58 -13.31 4.43
C PRO A 251 -20.39 -12.97 5.90
N ASP A 252 -20.38 -13.96 6.79
CA ASP A 252 -20.27 -13.77 8.24
C ASP A 252 -18.93 -14.29 8.82
N ASP A 253 -17.97 -14.68 7.98
CA ASP A 253 -16.71 -15.34 8.40
C ASP A 253 -15.48 -14.74 7.70
N TRP A 254 -15.07 -13.57 8.20
CA TRP A 254 -13.86 -12.88 7.71
C TRP A 254 -12.59 -13.72 7.88
N LYS A 255 -12.51 -14.56 8.91
CA LYS A 255 -11.35 -15.43 9.17
C LYS A 255 -11.19 -16.46 8.07
N LYS A 256 -12.29 -16.98 7.54
CA LYS A 256 -12.27 -17.88 6.38
C LYS A 256 -11.88 -17.17 5.09
N CYS A 257 -12.34 -15.94 4.88
CA CYS A 257 -11.90 -15.12 3.76
C CYS A 257 -10.39 -14.84 3.81
N TRP A 258 -9.89 -14.40 4.97
CA TRP A 258 -8.47 -14.21 5.23
C TRP A 258 -7.65 -15.49 4.94
N PHE A 259 -8.14 -16.66 5.38
CA PHE A 259 -7.45 -17.92 5.13
C PHE A 259 -7.36 -18.29 3.64
N GLU A 260 -8.37 -17.95 2.84
CA GLU A 260 -8.30 -18.18 1.38
C GLU A 260 -7.33 -17.20 0.68
N VAL A 261 -7.20 -15.96 1.16
CA VAL A 261 -6.15 -15.02 0.72
C VAL A 261 -4.77 -15.60 0.99
N GLU A 262 -4.52 -16.02 2.23
CA GLU A 262 -3.25 -16.63 2.64
C GLU A 262 -2.91 -17.89 1.81
N LYS A 263 -3.91 -18.72 1.53
CA LYS A 263 -3.67 -19.94 0.75
C LYS A 263 -3.32 -19.65 -0.71
N LYS A 264 -3.91 -18.60 -1.31
CA LYS A 264 -3.85 -18.37 -2.76
C LYS A 264 -2.82 -17.32 -3.17
N HIS A 265 -2.63 -16.28 -2.36
CA HIS A 265 -2.06 -15.01 -2.83
C HIS A 265 -0.78 -14.56 -2.09
N THR A 266 -0.41 -15.18 -0.98
CA THR A 266 0.75 -14.73 -0.16
C THR A 266 2.09 -15.37 -0.53
N SER A 267 2.15 -16.05 -1.69
CA SER A 267 3.42 -16.47 -2.28
C SER A 267 4.18 -15.27 -2.85
N GLU A 268 5.16 -14.79 -2.09
CA GLU A 268 5.99 -13.64 -2.44
C GLU A 268 6.94 -13.96 -3.61
N LYS A 269 7.14 -12.96 -4.49
CA LYS A 269 7.98 -13.04 -5.69
C LYS A 269 8.93 -11.85 -5.80
N GLY A 270 8.47 -10.63 -5.53
CA GLY A 270 9.25 -9.41 -5.66
C GLY A 270 10.16 -9.19 -4.45
N CYS A 271 9.56 -8.93 -3.28
CA CYS A 271 10.26 -8.46 -2.09
C CYS A 271 11.32 -9.47 -1.60
N PRO A 272 12.62 -9.15 -1.68
CA PRO A 272 13.68 -10.09 -1.32
C PRO A 272 13.69 -10.46 0.18
N GLU A 273 13.07 -9.65 1.05
CA GLU A 273 12.90 -9.97 2.48
C GLU A 273 11.73 -10.95 2.75
N GLY A 274 10.74 -10.99 1.85
CA GLY A 274 9.51 -11.76 1.99
C GLY A 274 9.51 -13.10 1.25
N VAL A 275 10.30 -13.24 0.17
CA VAL A 275 10.44 -14.51 -0.55
C VAL A 275 10.89 -15.63 0.41
N PHE A 276 10.23 -16.79 0.32
CA PHE A 276 10.46 -17.95 1.20
C PHE A 276 10.26 -17.69 2.70
N ASN A 277 9.62 -16.59 3.08
CA ASN A 277 9.40 -16.18 4.46
C ASN A 277 7.90 -15.98 4.74
N ALA A 278 7.53 -15.85 6.01
CA ALA A 278 6.16 -15.52 6.42
C ALA A 278 5.88 -14.00 6.37
N PHE A 279 6.93 -13.19 6.31
CA PHE A 279 6.84 -11.74 6.09
C PHE A 279 6.31 -11.47 4.68
N ASN A 280 5.26 -10.66 4.58
CA ASN A 280 4.72 -10.23 3.31
C ASN A 280 4.17 -8.81 3.45
N ILE A 281 4.66 -7.92 2.58
CA ILE A 281 4.25 -6.52 2.49
C ILE A 281 3.86 -6.15 1.05
N ASP A 282 3.52 -7.14 0.22
CA ASP A 282 3.00 -6.92 -1.12
C ASP A 282 1.70 -6.11 -1.04
N ALA A 283 1.58 -5.09 -1.88
CA ALA A 283 0.43 -4.18 -1.88
C ALA A 283 -0.89 -4.94 -2.09
N SER A 284 -0.93 -5.97 -2.94
CA SER A 284 -2.14 -6.74 -3.21
C SER A 284 -2.65 -7.50 -1.97
N VAL A 285 -1.73 -8.02 -1.15
CA VAL A 285 -2.06 -8.75 0.09
C VAL A 285 -2.56 -7.80 1.16
N ASN A 286 -1.91 -6.65 1.33
CA ASN A 286 -2.36 -5.65 2.30
C ASN A 286 -3.69 -5.00 1.89
N ALA A 287 -3.86 -4.65 0.62
CA ALA A 287 -5.15 -4.21 0.10
C ALA A 287 -6.27 -5.24 0.34
N ALA A 288 -5.96 -6.54 0.30
CA ALA A 288 -6.92 -7.58 0.66
C ALA A 288 -7.37 -7.45 2.13
N TYR A 289 -6.47 -7.14 3.06
CA TYR A 289 -6.79 -6.93 4.48
C TYR A 289 -7.65 -5.68 4.72
N VAL A 290 -7.34 -4.57 4.02
CA VAL A 290 -8.19 -3.38 4.00
C VAL A 290 -9.61 -3.75 3.53
N VAL A 291 -9.73 -4.46 2.41
CA VAL A 291 -11.01 -4.85 1.84
C VAL A 291 -11.78 -5.83 2.74
N ILE A 292 -11.10 -6.77 3.41
CA ILE A 292 -11.73 -7.64 4.42
C ILE A 292 -12.29 -6.79 5.57
N GLY A 293 -11.51 -5.85 6.11
CA GLY A 293 -11.99 -4.94 7.16
C GLY A 293 -13.21 -4.13 6.74
N LEU A 294 -13.19 -3.57 5.53
CA LEU A 294 -14.31 -2.77 4.99
C LEU A 294 -15.58 -3.62 4.80
N LEU A 295 -15.46 -4.79 4.15
CA LEU A 295 -16.61 -5.64 3.81
C LEU A 295 -17.27 -6.25 5.06
N TYR A 296 -16.47 -6.77 5.99
CA TYR A 296 -16.98 -7.47 7.18
C TYR A 296 -17.22 -6.55 8.37
N GLY A 297 -16.75 -5.31 8.30
CA GLY A 297 -16.91 -4.31 9.36
C GLY A 297 -18.29 -3.68 9.43
N GLU A 298 -19.20 -3.96 8.48
CA GLU A 298 -20.59 -3.49 8.50
C GLU A 298 -20.75 -1.96 8.59
N LYS A 299 -19.75 -1.20 8.10
CA LYS A 299 -19.66 0.26 8.25
C LYS A 299 -19.56 0.73 9.72
N ASP A 300 -19.25 -0.18 10.65
CA ASP A 300 -18.91 0.16 12.02
C ASP A 300 -17.43 0.53 12.14
N PHE A 301 -17.16 1.72 12.69
CA PHE A 301 -15.82 2.29 12.73
C PHE A 301 -14.81 1.41 13.48
N TYR A 302 -15.21 0.88 14.63
CA TYR A 302 -14.32 0.00 15.41
C TYR A 302 -14.17 -1.36 14.73
N LYS A 303 -15.28 -1.99 14.32
CA LYS A 303 -15.26 -3.32 13.74
C LYS A 303 -14.46 -3.38 12.44
N THR A 304 -14.60 -2.39 11.55
CA THR A 304 -13.80 -2.27 10.33
C THR A 304 -12.31 -2.19 10.65
N MET A 305 -11.94 -1.31 11.57
CA MET A 305 -10.56 -1.10 11.98
C MET A 305 -9.96 -2.34 12.66
N ASP A 306 -10.65 -2.92 13.65
CA ASP A 306 -10.20 -4.10 14.39
C ASP A 306 -10.04 -5.33 13.48
N ILE A 307 -10.94 -5.56 12.51
CA ILE A 307 -10.78 -6.66 11.54
C ILE A 307 -9.56 -6.43 10.64
N ALA A 308 -9.36 -5.21 10.13
CA ALA A 308 -8.20 -4.89 9.29
C ALA A 308 -6.88 -5.10 10.08
N THR A 309 -6.78 -4.58 11.31
CA THR A 309 -5.63 -4.82 12.20
C THR A 309 -5.42 -6.32 12.44
N ARG A 310 -6.49 -7.06 12.70
CA ARG A 310 -6.41 -8.49 13.05
C ARG A 310 -6.03 -9.40 11.90
N CYS A 311 -6.00 -8.91 10.66
CA CYS A 311 -5.44 -9.66 9.54
C CYS A 311 -3.92 -9.90 9.68
N GLY A 312 -3.22 -9.16 10.54
CA GLY A 312 -1.79 -9.37 10.84
C GLY A 312 -0.87 -8.65 9.85
N GLN A 313 0.34 -9.19 9.66
CA GLN A 313 1.40 -8.57 8.85
C GLN A 313 1.70 -7.13 9.28
N ASP A 314 1.44 -6.17 8.40
CA ASP A 314 1.67 -4.73 8.53
C ASP A 314 0.41 -4.07 9.12
N SER A 315 0.29 -4.13 10.44
CA SER A 315 -1.02 -4.00 11.10
C SER A 315 -1.44 -2.59 11.50
N ASP A 316 -0.59 -1.59 11.29
CA ASP A 316 -0.84 -0.14 11.42
C ASP A 316 -1.44 0.46 10.16
N CYS A 317 -0.91 0.14 8.98
CA CYS A 317 -1.32 0.74 7.72
C CYS A 317 -2.71 0.32 7.25
N ASN A 318 -3.01 -0.98 7.33
CA ASN A 318 -4.28 -1.55 6.91
C ASN A 318 -5.50 -0.95 7.65
N PRO A 319 -5.49 -0.84 9.01
CA PRO A 319 -6.55 -0.12 9.71
C PRO A 319 -6.51 1.39 9.46
N ALA A 320 -5.36 2.01 9.20
CA ALA A 320 -5.27 3.43 8.83
C ALA A 320 -6.10 3.70 7.57
N THR A 321 -5.81 3.02 6.47
CA THR A 321 -6.54 3.17 5.20
C THR A 321 -8.03 2.83 5.37
N ALA A 322 -8.37 1.73 6.05
CA ALA A 322 -9.77 1.33 6.24
C ALA A 322 -10.56 2.36 7.07
N ALA A 323 -9.98 2.87 8.16
CA ALA A 323 -10.59 3.87 9.01
C ALA A 323 -10.68 5.24 8.34
N GLY A 324 -9.71 5.62 7.52
CA GLY A 324 -9.76 6.88 6.78
C GLY A 324 -10.78 6.87 5.63
N ILE A 325 -10.91 5.77 4.86
CA ILE A 325 -12.00 5.61 3.87
C ILE A 325 -13.36 5.73 4.56
N LEU A 326 -13.54 5.01 5.68
CA LEU A 326 -14.77 5.06 6.45
C LEU A 326 -14.99 6.46 7.07
N GLY A 327 -13.91 7.12 7.46
CA GLY A 327 -13.88 8.50 7.92
C GLY A 327 -14.38 9.48 6.86
N VAL A 328 -14.01 9.32 5.59
CA VAL A 328 -14.58 10.10 4.48
C VAL A 328 -16.06 9.75 4.28
N MET A 329 -16.46 8.49 4.34
CA MET A 329 -17.86 8.10 4.17
C MET A 329 -18.75 8.72 5.27
N LEU A 330 -18.29 8.66 6.52
CA LEU A 330 -19.03 9.09 7.70
C LEU A 330 -18.89 10.59 8.00
N GLY A 331 -17.74 11.19 7.72
CA GLY A 331 -17.37 12.52 8.22
C GLY A 331 -16.90 12.50 9.68
N TYR A 332 -16.00 13.44 10.01
CA TYR A 332 -15.40 13.58 11.34
C TYR A 332 -16.44 13.68 12.46
N SER A 333 -17.52 14.42 12.20
CA SER A 333 -18.63 14.60 13.13
C SER A 333 -19.22 13.27 13.63
N ARG A 334 -19.20 12.23 12.79
CA ARG A 334 -19.76 10.89 13.08
C ARG A 334 -18.73 9.84 13.51
N ILE A 335 -17.44 10.17 13.60
CA ILE A 335 -16.47 9.30 14.29
C ILE A 335 -16.95 9.08 15.74
N PRO A 336 -16.96 7.84 16.27
CA PRO A 336 -17.46 7.58 17.62
C PRO A 336 -16.72 8.41 18.68
N ALA A 337 -17.45 8.91 19.67
CA ALA A 337 -16.91 9.77 20.72
C ALA A 337 -15.76 9.15 21.54
N PHE A 338 -15.62 7.82 21.51
CA PHE A 338 -14.51 7.10 22.14
C PHE A 338 -13.14 7.45 21.55
N TRP A 339 -13.07 7.75 20.24
CA TRP A 339 -11.79 8.03 19.55
C TRP A 339 -11.41 9.52 19.56
N LYS A 340 -12.41 10.40 19.71
CA LYS A 340 -12.26 11.86 19.62
C LYS A 340 -11.23 12.44 20.61
N PRO A 341 -11.21 12.06 21.90
CA PRO A 341 -10.27 12.65 22.85
C PRO A 341 -8.79 12.53 22.45
N ALA A 342 -8.40 11.42 21.82
CA ALA A 342 -7.02 11.19 21.41
C ALA A 342 -6.63 12.04 20.19
N ILE A 343 -7.52 12.13 19.19
CA ILE A 343 -7.26 12.91 17.98
C ILE A 343 -7.34 14.43 18.26
N GLU A 344 -8.35 14.89 19.02
CA GLU A 344 -8.54 16.31 19.36
C GLU A 344 -7.33 16.91 20.11
N LYS A 345 -6.59 16.09 20.88
CA LYS A 345 -5.37 16.54 21.58
C LYS A 345 -4.17 16.80 20.67
N VAL A 346 -4.19 16.28 19.44
CA VAL A 346 -3.08 16.43 18.48
C VAL A 346 -3.45 17.29 17.27
N GLU A 347 -4.70 17.74 17.14
CA GLU A 347 -5.15 18.51 15.96
C GLU A 347 -4.35 19.81 15.73
N ASP A 348 -3.91 20.46 16.82
CA ASP A 348 -3.09 21.68 16.82
C ASP A 348 -1.60 21.43 17.15
N VAL A 349 -1.18 20.16 17.19
CA VAL A 349 0.23 19.78 17.39
C VAL A 349 0.86 19.56 16.02
N MET A 350 2.13 19.98 15.89
CA MET A 350 2.91 19.70 14.68
C MET A 350 2.93 18.19 14.43
N PHE A 351 2.56 17.78 13.22
CA PHE A 351 2.60 16.38 12.85
C PHE A 351 4.07 15.91 12.81
N PRO A 352 4.38 14.67 13.24
CA PRO A 352 5.72 14.10 13.14
C PRO A 352 6.35 14.35 11.76
N TYR A 353 7.59 14.86 11.77
CA TYR A 353 8.35 15.19 10.55
C TYR A 353 7.69 16.19 9.58
N SER A 354 6.73 16.98 10.04
CA SER A 354 6.07 17.99 9.20
C SER A 354 6.04 19.37 9.84
N ASP A 355 6.01 20.38 8.97
CA ASP A 355 5.74 21.77 9.32
C ASP A 355 4.22 22.10 9.35
N LEU A 356 3.36 21.08 9.29
CA LEU A 356 1.91 21.23 9.38
C LEU A 356 1.31 20.51 10.59
N THR A 357 0.22 21.06 11.12
CA THR A 357 -0.69 20.33 12.01
C THR A 357 -1.78 19.62 11.23
N LEU A 358 -2.52 18.72 11.88
CA LEU A 358 -3.71 18.10 11.28
C LEU A 358 -4.74 19.16 10.85
N ASN A 359 -5.03 20.16 11.69
CA ASN A 359 -5.96 21.25 11.29
C ASN A 359 -5.51 21.97 10.00
N GLN A 360 -4.20 22.18 9.83
CA GLN A 360 -3.67 22.81 8.61
C GLN A 360 -3.76 21.90 7.39
N VAL A 361 -3.49 20.59 7.53
CA VAL A 361 -3.64 19.67 6.39
C VAL A 361 -5.10 19.49 5.99
N TYR A 362 -6.03 19.57 6.95
CA TYR A 362 -7.48 19.56 6.67
C TYR A 362 -7.86 20.75 5.79
N ASP A 363 -7.42 21.95 6.19
CA ASP A 363 -7.68 23.20 5.45
C ASP A 363 -7.06 23.20 4.06
N LEU A 364 -5.81 22.73 3.92
CA LEU A 364 -5.13 22.62 2.63
C LEU A 364 -5.81 21.62 1.71
N SER A 365 -6.12 20.42 2.21
CA SER A 365 -6.82 19.40 1.42
C SER A 365 -8.20 19.88 0.96
N TYR A 366 -8.92 20.59 1.83
CA TYR A 366 -10.20 21.19 1.50
C TYR A 366 -10.08 22.29 0.45
N LYS A 367 -9.10 23.18 0.58
CA LYS A 367 -8.78 24.19 -0.43
C LYS A 367 -8.50 23.52 -1.78
N HIS A 368 -7.60 22.54 -1.82
CA HIS A 368 -7.23 21.83 -3.05
C HIS A 368 -8.44 21.11 -3.64
N ALA A 369 -9.27 20.45 -2.83
CA ALA A 369 -10.49 19.80 -3.30
C ALA A 369 -11.47 20.77 -3.98
N LEU A 370 -11.69 21.96 -3.42
CA LEU A 370 -12.52 22.99 -4.06
C LEU A 370 -11.93 23.45 -5.41
N GLU A 371 -10.61 23.69 -5.45
CA GLU A 371 -9.92 24.06 -6.68
C GLU A 371 -10.03 22.96 -7.74
N GLN A 372 -9.94 21.69 -7.35
CA GLN A 372 -10.07 20.56 -8.27
C GLN A 372 -11.50 20.40 -8.78
N VAL A 373 -12.50 20.64 -7.95
CA VAL A 373 -13.90 20.63 -8.39
C VAL A 373 -14.13 21.69 -9.47
N GLU A 374 -13.66 22.91 -9.26
CA GLU A 374 -13.81 24.00 -10.24
C GLU A 374 -12.99 23.74 -11.52
N ALA A 375 -11.74 23.29 -11.39
CA ALA A 375 -10.85 22.99 -12.51
C ALA A 375 -11.37 21.85 -13.42
N ASN A 376 -12.14 20.92 -12.87
CA ASN A 376 -12.69 19.78 -13.60
C ASN A 376 -14.17 19.97 -14.02
N GLY A 377 -14.62 21.22 -14.06
CA GLY A 377 -15.93 21.60 -14.61
C GLY A 377 -17.11 21.36 -13.67
N GLY A 378 -16.84 21.21 -12.36
CA GLY A 378 -17.81 21.39 -11.31
C GLY A 378 -18.11 22.86 -11.03
N ASP A 379 -19.01 23.11 -10.08
CA ASP A 379 -19.41 24.45 -9.65
C ASP A 379 -19.17 24.60 -8.15
N VAL A 380 -18.54 25.69 -7.72
CA VAL A 380 -18.28 26.00 -6.31
C VAL A 380 -19.08 27.23 -5.91
N GLY A 381 -20.27 27.00 -5.35
CA GLY A 381 -21.17 28.02 -4.86
C GLY A 381 -20.71 28.65 -3.53
N SER A 382 -21.56 29.48 -2.92
CA SER A 382 -21.24 30.09 -1.62
C SER A 382 -21.28 29.07 -0.47
N ASN A 383 -22.28 28.18 -0.45
CA ASN A 383 -22.53 27.21 0.62
C ASN A 383 -22.38 25.75 0.17
N ASP A 384 -22.53 25.48 -1.12
CA ASP A 384 -22.51 24.16 -1.72
C ASP A 384 -21.51 24.11 -2.89
N LEU A 385 -21.29 22.90 -3.37
CA LEU A 385 -20.53 22.62 -4.57
C LEU A 385 -21.18 21.46 -5.32
N THR A 386 -21.00 21.44 -6.63
CA THR A 386 -21.40 20.34 -7.51
C THR A 386 -20.17 19.76 -8.17
N ILE A 387 -19.88 18.50 -7.86
CA ILE A 387 -18.81 17.71 -8.44
C ILE A 387 -19.30 17.14 -9.76
N LYS A 388 -18.47 17.20 -10.81
CA LYS A 388 -18.64 16.40 -12.01
C LYS A 388 -17.95 15.05 -11.80
N VAL A 389 -18.74 14.02 -11.56
CA VAL A 389 -18.23 12.71 -11.17
C VAL A 389 -17.61 12.01 -12.38
N GLN A 390 -16.48 11.33 -12.15
CA GLN A 390 -15.74 10.66 -13.21
C GLN A 390 -16.04 9.16 -13.20
N ALA A 391 -16.40 8.63 -14.37
CA ALA A 391 -16.41 7.20 -14.58
C ALA A 391 -14.97 6.69 -14.64
N PRO A 392 -14.60 5.64 -13.87
CA PRO A 392 -13.26 5.09 -13.86
C PRO A 392 -12.79 4.66 -15.26
N GLU A 393 -11.61 5.13 -15.63
CA GLU A 393 -10.91 4.69 -16.85
C GLU A 393 -9.85 3.65 -16.50
N MET A 394 -9.78 2.58 -17.30
CA MET A 394 -8.80 1.52 -17.11
C MET A 394 -7.39 2.03 -17.43
N LEU A 395 -6.45 1.77 -16.54
CA LEU A 395 -5.06 2.14 -16.66
C LEU A 395 -4.29 1.20 -17.58
N ARG A 396 -3.04 1.59 -17.87
CA ARG A 396 -2.08 0.73 -18.56
C ARG A 396 -1.71 -0.47 -17.69
N PHE A 397 -1.44 -1.60 -18.34
CA PHE A 397 -0.93 -2.80 -17.69
C PHE A 397 0.57 -2.68 -17.41
N GLU A 398 0.92 -2.93 -16.16
CA GLU A 398 2.27 -2.99 -15.64
C GLU A 398 2.42 -4.23 -14.76
N GLU A 399 3.56 -4.90 -14.89
CA GLU A 399 3.88 -6.08 -14.11
C GLU A 399 5.35 -6.01 -13.73
N SER A 400 5.62 -6.13 -12.43
CA SER A 400 6.97 -6.24 -11.92
C SER A 400 7.48 -7.68 -12.03
N PHE A 401 8.78 -7.81 -12.28
CA PHE A 401 9.49 -9.11 -12.33
C PHE A 401 8.87 -10.15 -13.32
N PRO A 402 8.42 -9.76 -14.53
CA PRO A 402 7.74 -10.68 -15.44
C PRO A 402 8.60 -11.90 -15.78
N GLY A 403 8.04 -13.10 -15.61
CA GLY A 403 8.74 -14.36 -15.88
C GLY A 403 9.89 -14.69 -14.92
N MET A 404 10.03 -13.97 -13.81
CA MET A 404 11.04 -14.25 -12.79
C MET A 404 10.42 -15.01 -11.61
N PHE A 405 11.12 -16.04 -11.15
CA PHE A 405 10.69 -16.86 -10.02
C PHE A 405 11.81 -16.97 -9.01
N PRO A 406 11.58 -16.67 -7.71
CA PRO A 406 12.59 -16.95 -6.69
C PRO A 406 12.80 -18.47 -6.61
N VAL A 407 14.06 -18.90 -6.67
CA VAL A 407 14.43 -20.33 -6.66
C VAL A 407 15.36 -20.71 -5.52
N LYS A 408 15.98 -19.73 -4.87
CA LYS A 408 16.87 -19.99 -3.73
C LYS A 408 17.02 -18.75 -2.89
N GLU A 409 16.93 -18.90 -1.58
CA GLU A 409 17.52 -17.98 -0.62
C GLU A 409 18.67 -18.69 0.10
N LEU A 410 19.79 -17.99 0.33
CA LEU A 410 20.79 -18.42 1.28
C LEU A 410 21.01 -17.34 2.35
N LEU A 411 20.69 -17.69 3.59
CA LEU A 411 21.04 -16.90 4.77
C LEU A 411 22.54 -17.05 5.06
N VAL A 412 23.28 -15.94 5.04
CA VAL A 412 24.75 -15.94 5.22
C VAL A 412 25.12 -15.34 6.58
N ARG A 413 24.69 -14.09 6.84
CA ARG A 413 24.85 -13.34 8.10
C ARG A 413 26.31 -13.20 8.54
N THR A 414 27.17 -12.75 7.64
CA THR A 414 28.62 -12.57 7.90
C THR A 414 29.03 -11.10 7.83
N ASP A 415 30.05 -10.76 8.60
CA ASP A 415 30.72 -9.46 8.53
C ASP A 415 31.95 -9.57 7.63
N HIS A 416 32.07 -8.65 6.67
CA HIS A 416 33.22 -8.53 5.80
C HIS A 416 34.01 -7.27 6.15
N LEU A 417 35.28 -7.45 6.53
CA LEU A 417 36.20 -6.38 6.91
C LEU A 417 37.14 -6.02 5.76
N GLU A 418 37.80 -7.03 5.20
CA GLU A 418 38.81 -6.85 4.15
C GLU A 418 38.56 -7.77 2.94
N GLU A 419 37.93 -8.92 3.18
CA GLU A 419 37.71 -9.96 2.18
C GLU A 419 36.54 -9.61 1.26
N SER A 420 36.73 -9.82 -0.04
CA SER A 420 35.65 -9.71 -1.03
C SER A 420 34.57 -10.77 -0.78
N ILE A 421 33.31 -10.40 -0.98
CA ILE A 421 32.21 -11.36 -0.99
C ILE A 421 32.28 -12.09 -2.33
N LYS A 422 32.39 -13.43 -2.31
CA LYS A 422 32.50 -14.26 -3.51
C LYS A 422 31.63 -15.50 -3.38
N PHE A 423 30.79 -15.76 -4.38
CA PHE A 423 30.03 -17.00 -4.47
C PHE A 423 29.51 -17.22 -5.89
N ASP A 424 29.19 -18.49 -6.17
CA ASP A 424 28.59 -18.92 -7.43
C ASP A 424 27.08 -19.06 -7.23
N PHE A 425 26.30 -18.72 -8.27
CA PHE A 425 24.85 -18.91 -8.29
C PHE A 425 24.38 -19.33 -9.69
N SER A 426 23.22 -19.97 -9.76
CA SER A 426 22.63 -20.46 -11.01
C SER A 426 21.24 -19.86 -11.17
N GLY A 427 21.00 -19.12 -12.25
CA GLY A 427 19.71 -18.46 -12.48
C GLY A 427 19.79 -17.29 -13.47
N THR A 428 18.74 -16.47 -13.50
CA THR A 428 18.58 -15.30 -14.36
C THR A 428 18.56 -13.97 -13.59
N GLY A 429 18.64 -14.01 -12.25
CA GLY A 429 18.73 -12.81 -11.45
C GLY A 429 19.17 -13.06 -10.02
N ILE A 430 19.61 -12.00 -9.35
CA ILE A 430 20.07 -12.03 -7.97
C ILE A 430 19.78 -10.72 -7.24
N VAL A 431 19.44 -10.82 -5.96
CA VAL A 431 19.44 -9.71 -4.99
C VAL A 431 20.32 -10.09 -3.81
N VAL A 432 21.23 -9.20 -3.40
CA VAL A 432 22.18 -9.39 -2.31
C VAL A 432 21.80 -8.43 -1.19
N LEU A 433 21.31 -8.96 -0.08
CA LEU A 433 20.82 -8.18 1.05
C LEU A 433 21.94 -7.93 2.05
N GLY A 434 21.96 -6.72 2.61
CA GLY A 434 22.94 -6.34 3.61
C GLY A 434 23.15 -4.84 3.69
N ASN A 435 24.01 -4.40 4.59
CA ASN A 435 24.20 -2.99 4.86
C ASN A 435 25.60 -2.70 5.44
N VAL A 436 25.98 -1.42 5.44
CA VAL A 436 27.16 -0.96 6.17
C VAL A 436 26.82 -0.90 7.66
N LYS A 437 27.69 -1.43 8.51
CA LYS A 437 27.57 -1.32 9.97
C LYS A 437 28.82 -0.68 10.57
N SER A 438 28.62 0.15 11.60
CA SER A 438 29.71 0.62 12.43
C SER A 438 30.22 -0.49 13.36
N ARG A 439 31.52 -0.41 13.68
CA ARG A 439 32.22 -1.21 14.69
C ARG A 439 32.53 -0.39 15.94
N CYS A 440 32.34 0.92 15.89
CA CYS A 440 32.72 1.89 16.93
C CYS A 440 31.49 2.70 17.40
N ILE A 441 31.55 3.25 18.60
CA ILE A 441 30.45 4.03 19.20
C ILE A 441 30.43 5.49 18.68
N ASP A 442 31.56 6.00 18.20
CA ASP A 442 31.69 7.38 17.67
C ASP A 442 31.58 7.35 16.15
N GLU A 443 30.39 7.62 15.65
CA GLU A 443 30.03 7.37 14.25
C GLU A 443 30.16 8.64 13.41
N SER A 444 31.17 8.63 12.53
CA SER A 444 31.14 9.44 11.31
C SER A 444 29.91 9.04 10.49
N ARG A 445 28.91 9.92 10.42
CA ARG A 445 27.70 9.71 9.60
C ARG A 445 28.00 9.74 8.10
N ASP A 446 29.10 10.38 7.71
CA ASP A 446 29.38 10.70 6.31
C ASP A 446 30.14 9.58 5.57
N PHE A 447 30.27 8.39 6.16
CA PHE A 447 30.94 7.28 5.49
C PHE A 447 30.06 6.65 4.41
N VAL A 448 30.64 6.48 3.22
CA VAL A 448 30.03 5.78 2.09
C VAL A 448 30.98 4.69 1.63
N ALA A 449 30.57 3.42 1.78
CA ALA A 449 31.32 2.30 1.22
C ALA A 449 31.19 2.28 -0.30
N LEU A 450 32.29 2.05 -1.00
CA LEU A 450 32.36 1.85 -2.44
C LEU A 450 32.62 0.36 -2.71
N LEU A 451 31.68 -0.27 -3.40
CA LEU A 451 31.71 -1.70 -3.68
C LEU A 451 31.77 -1.92 -5.20
N ASP A 452 32.93 -2.36 -5.70
CA ASP A 452 33.05 -2.78 -7.10
C ASP A 452 32.45 -4.18 -7.26
N VAL A 453 31.42 -4.30 -8.08
CA VAL A 453 30.69 -5.54 -8.33
C VAL A 453 31.08 -6.11 -9.68
N TYR A 454 31.40 -7.40 -9.70
CA TYR A 454 31.74 -8.15 -10.91
C TYR A 454 30.80 -9.35 -11.05
N ILE A 455 30.33 -9.59 -12.27
CA ILE A 455 29.63 -10.82 -12.67
C ILE A 455 30.45 -11.47 -13.77
N ASP A 456 30.84 -12.73 -13.58
CA ASP A 456 31.62 -13.51 -14.54
C ASP A 456 32.97 -12.88 -14.93
N GLY A 457 33.53 -12.09 -14.01
CA GLY A 457 34.80 -11.36 -14.19
C GLY A 457 34.67 -10.01 -14.87
N GLU A 458 33.48 -9.67 -15.39
CA GLU A 458 33.19 -8.37 -16.01
C GLU A 458 32.61 -7.39 -14.97
N VAL A 459 32.91 -6.10 -15.12
CA VAL A 459 32.39 -5.06 -14.22
C VAL A 459 30.89 -4.91 -14.43
N ALA A 460 30.10 -5.11 -13.37
CA ALA A 460 28.66 -4.88 -13.38
C ALA A 460 28.34 -3.42 -13.04
N GLU A 461 28.78 -2.94 -11.88
CA GLU A 461 28.69 -1.55 -11.44
C GLU A 461 29.60 -1.27 -10.23
N GLN A 462 29.72 -0.01 -9.84
CA GLN A 462 30.24 0.38 -8.52
C GLN A 462 29.09 0.89 -7.65
N VAL A 463 28.77 0.16 -6.60
CA VAL A 463 27.71 0.53 -5.66
C VAL A 463 28.27 1.50 -4.61
N LYS A 464 27.51 2.55 -4.32
CA LYS A 464 27.72 3.43 -3.16
C LYS A 464 26.78 2.97 -2.05
N MET A 465 27.31 2.66 -0.88
CA MET A 465 26.49 2.32 0.28
C MET A 465 26.78 3.29 1.43
N PRO A 466 25.98 4.35 1.58
CA PRO A 466 26.05 5.22 2.75
C PRO A 466 25.78 4.42 4.04
N PHE A 467 26.55 4.71 5.09
CA PHE A 467 26.28 4.21 6.44
C PHE A 467 25.08 4.92 7.08
N ASP A 468 24.92 6.21 6.77
CA ASP A 468 23.80 7.02 7.25
C ASP A 468 22.46 6.33 6.98
N TYR A 469 21.66 6.18 8.03
CA TYR A 469 20.40 5.43 7.95
C TYR A 469 19.41 6.07 6.98
N ILE A 470 19.35 7.41 6.89
CA ILE A 470 18.40 8.13 6.04
C ILE A 470 18.72 7.92 4.57
N THR A 471 20.00 7.96 4.20
CA THR A 471 20.45 7.92 2.78
C THR A 471 20.94 6.54 2.32
N ARG A 472 20.88 5.52 3.19
CA ARG A 472 21.36 4.16 2.91
C ARG A 472 20.78 3.56 1.63
N LYS A 473 21.56 2.73 0.96
CA LYS A 473 21.02 1.76 -0.01
C LYS A 473 20.39 0.60 0.76
N TYR A 474 19.19 0.17 0.35
CA TYR A 474 18.44 -0.87 1.06
C TYR A 474 19.10 -2.26 0.92
N ASP A 475 19.40 -2.67 -0.31
CA ASP A 475 20.17 -3.88 -0.64
C ASP A 475 21.60 -3.56 -1.08
N ILE A 476 22.53 -4.50 -0.92
CA ILE A 476 23.92 -4.34 -1.39
C ILE A 476 23.95 -4.23 -2.91
N PHE A 477 23.28 -5.15 -3.61
CA PHE A 477 23.35 -5.24 -5.07
C PHE A 477 22.17 -6.03 -5.61
N HIS A 478 21.68 -5.69 -6.80
CA HIS A 478 20.70 -6.48 -7.50
C HIS A 478 20.95 -6.47 -9.01
N LYS A 479 20.66 -7.58 -9.67
CA LYS A 479 20.70 -7.68 -11.12
C LYS A 479 19.69 -8.69 -11.61
N TYR A 480 18.87 -8.29 -12.56
CA TYR A 480 17.88 -9.14 -13.21
C TYR A 480 18.22 -9.33 -14.69
N MET A 481 17.51 -10.27 -15.34
CA MET A 481 17.63 -10.55 -16.77
C MET A 481 19.04 -10.98 -17.22
N LEU A 482 19.76 -11.68 -16.34
CA LEU A 482 21.00 -12.37 -16.69
C LEU A 482 20.70 -13.58 -17.62
N PRO A 483 21.64 -13.96 -18.50
CA PRO A 483 21.52 -15.20 -19.26
C PRO A 483 21.37 -16.40 -18.33
N SER A 484 20.40 -17.28 -18.55
CA SER A 484 20.24 -18.48 -17.73
C SER A 484 21.52 -19.33 -17.70
N GLY A 485 22.05 -19.59 -16.51
CA GLY A 485 23.23 -20.41 -16.30
C GLY A 485 23.91 -20.17 -14.97
N GLU A 486 25.13 -20.71 -14.85
CA GLU A 486 26.02 -20.48 -13.71
C GLU A 486 26.74 -19.14 -13.85
N HIS A 487 26.72 -18.35 -12.78
CA HIS A 487 27.36 -17.06 -12.66
C HIS A 487 28.28 -17.01 -11.44
N LYS A 488 29.32 -16.19 -11.54
CA LYS A 488 30.21 -15.89 -10.42
C LYS A 488 30.06 -14.44 -10.00
N LEU A 489 29.63 -14.21 -8.77
CA LEU A 489 29.57 -12.88 -8.18
C LEU A 489 30.83 -12.60 -7.35
N GLU A 490 31.42 -11.43 -7.55
CA GLU A 490 32.46 -10.89 -6.68
C GLU A 490 32.13 -9.43 -6.33
N ILE A 491 32.06 -9.11 -5.03
CA ILE A 491 31.87 -7.74 -4.52
C ILE A 491 33.12 -7.35 -3.74
N LYS A 492 33.83 -6.32 -4.21
CA LYS A 492 35.07 -5.79 -3.60
C LYS A 492 34.80 -4.47 -2.91
N TRP A 493 35.04 -4.40 -1.61
CA TRP A 493 35.04 -3.13 -0.89
C TRP A 493 36.38 -2.41 -1.11
N VAL A 494 36.35 -1.28 -1.84
CA VAL A 494 37.57 -0.63 -2.35
C VAL A 494 38.09 0.52 -1.47
N ASN A 495 37.24 1.10 -0.62
CA ASN A 495 37.61 2.16 0.32
C ASN A 495 37.41 1.69 1.77
N GLN A 496 38.05 0.59 2.12
CA GLN A 496 37.97 -0.02 3.44
C GLN A 496 38.30 0.97 4.54
N HIS A 497 37.57 0.87 5.64
CA HIS A 497 37.75 1.74 6.80
C HIS A 497 37.66 0.91 8.09
N PRO A 498 38.61 1.07 9.03
CA PRO A 498 38.71 0.22 10.22
C PRO A 498 37.46 0.24 11.10
N ASP A 499 36.72 1.36 11.10
CA ASP A 499 35.53 1.56 11.94
C ASP A 499 34.24 0.99 11.32
N PHE A 500 34.28 0.51 10.08
CA PHE A 500 33.09 -0.01 9.38
C PHE A 500 33.26 -1.46 8.97
N ARG A 501 32.15 -2.10 8.62
CA ARG A 501 32.09 -3.43 8.02
C ARG A 501 30.91 -3.53 7.06
N ILE A 502 31.04 -4.39 6.07
CA ILE A 502 29.89 -4.78 5.22
C ILE A 502 29.23 -5.99 5.87
N TYR A 503 27.99 -5.85 6.29
CA TYR A 503 27.17 -6.95 6.79
C TYR A 503 26.43 -7.61 5.64
N PHE A 504 26.82 -8.82 5.26
CA PHE A 504 26.16 -9.62 4.25
C PHE A 504 25.08 -10.50 4.90
N LYS A 505 23.81 -10.12 4.74
CA LYS A 505 22.66 -10.77 5.38
C LYS A 505 22.32 -12.07 4.67
N SER A 506 21.97 -11.98 3.40
CA SER A 506 21.51 -13.10 2.57
C SER A 506 21.54 -12.73 1.09
N TYR A 507 21.31 -13.70 0.22
CA TYR A 507 21.00 -13.42 -1.19
C TYR A 507 19.84 -14.29 -1.67
N VAL A 508 19.08 -13.73 -2.60
CA VAL A 508 17.96 -14.38 -3.30
C VAL A 508 18.35 -14.55 -4.76
N VAL A 509 18.15 -15.76 -5.29
CA VAL A 509 18.38 -16.08 -6.71
C VAL A 509 17.04 -16.30 -7.40
N TYR A 510 16.93 -15.78 -8.61
CA TYR A 510 15.79 -15.89 -9.49
C TYR A 510 16.14 -16.73 -10.72
N ASP A 511 15.13 -17.39 -11.29
CA ASP A 511 15.23 -18.12 -12.55
C ASP A 511 14.02 -17.83 -13.46
N ASP A 512 14.09 -18.28 -14.72
CA ASP A 512 13.00 -18.15 -15.71
C ASP A 512 11.87 -19.19 -15.53
N LYS A 513 12.01 -20.06 -14.53
CA LYS A 513 11.05 -21.13 -14.18
C LYS A 513 10.91 -21.26 -12.67
N PRO A 514 9.71 -21.61 -12.18
CA PRO A 514 9.50 -21.89 -10.76
C PRO A 514 10.21 -23.18 -10.35
N LEU A 515 10.52 -23.29 -9.06
CA LEU A 515 11.01 -24.53 -8.47
C LEU A 515 10.02 -25.68 -8.68
N GLU A 516 10.51 -26.80 -9.21
CA GLU A 516 9.76 -28.05 -9.13
C GLU A 516 9.78 -28.61 -7.70
N SER A 517 8.60 -28.98 -7.20
CA SER A 517 8.47 -29.67 -5.92
C SER A 517 9.27 -30.97 -5.92
N LEU A 518 9.73 -31.39 -4.74
CA LEU A 518 10.45 -32.66 -4.58
C LEU A 518 9.63 -33.84 -5.12
N SER A 519 8.31 -33.83 -4.95
CA SER A 519 7.42 -34.87 -5.48
C SER A 519 7.46 -34.95 -7.01
N LYS A 520 7.41 -33.81 -7.71
CA LYS A 520 7.54 -33.77 -9.17
C LYS A 520 8.93 -34.27 -9.61
N LYS A 521 10.00 -33.84 -8.93
CA LYS A 521 11.37 -34.28 -9.22
C LYS A 521 11.58 -35.78 -8.99
N ALA A 522 10.93 -36.34 -7.98
CA ALA A 522 11.08 -37.73 -7.59
C ALA A 522 10.01 -38.67 -8.21
N ASN A 523 9.10 -38.15 -9.04
CA ASN A 523 7.91 -38.87 -9.53
C ASN A 523 7.12 -39.57 -8.42
N LEU A 524 6.98 -38.91 -7.26
CA LEU A 524 6.25 -39.41 -6.08
C LEU A 524 4.76 -39.09 -6.13
#